data_AF-A0A7W7SHG8-F1
#
_entry.id   AF-A0A7W7SHG8-F1
#
_cell.length_a   1.000
_cell.length_b   1.000
_cell.length_c   1.000
_cell.angle_alpha   90.00
_cell.angle_beta   90.00
_cell.angle_gamma   90.00
#
_symmetry.space_group_name_H-M   'P 1'
#
loop_
_entity.id
_entity.type
_entity.pdbx_description
1 polymer ?
#
loop_
_entity_poly.entity_id
_entity_poly.type
_entity_poly.pdbx_seq_one_letter_code
_entity_poly.pdbx_strand_id
1 'polypeptide(L)'
;MTSSRTQVSTAAHTEGSRWRLDRLTEDQRRRLAPAATAGGRPQDGRLLQGSDLELVQALSEDPRQPAARLAARTGLSPTTVRRRLDRLDAEHALVYRCEVARALSGRPAGLGVAVGAVPQSRAPHLAERISALREIRLCASLSGPHNLLLAAWLRSVDDIAPFESRLTERFPELAVADRTLTLWSMKLGGHLLDPQGRHLRAVPLGRWHDPRSEAAEAAFLDRLRTPPGPAGHRRLDRRALHRPTGATPDERSPSH
;
A
#
# COMPACT_ATOMS: atom_id res chain seq x y z
N MET A 1 -23.43 -1.09 -5.81
CA MET A 1 -22.32 -1.21 -6.79
C MET A 1 -21.04 -0.85 -6.06
N THR A 2 -20.11 -1.79 -5.87
CA THR A 2 -18.83 -1.50 -5.19
C THR A 2 -17.83 -1.07 -6.25
N SER A 3 -17.33 0.17 -6.19
CA SER A 3 -16.26 0.65 -7.05
C SER A 3 -14.92 0.45 -6.36
N SER A 4 -13.89 0.03 -7.11
CA SER A 4 -12.52 -0.10 -6.61
C SER A 4 -11.58 0.73 -7.48
N ARG A 5 -10.68 1.48 -6.85
CA ARG A 5 -9.61 2.23 -7.53
C ARG A 5 -8.27 1.68 -7.05
N THR A 6 -7.43 1.29 -8.00
CA THR A 6 -6.09 0.77 -7.72
C THR A 6 -5.05 1.77 -8.25
N GLN A 7 -4.04 2.06 -7.44
CA GLN A 7 -2.89 2.90 -7.81
C GLN A 7 -1.60 2.22 -7.35
N VAL A 8 -0.52 2.44 -8.09
CA VAL A 8 0.80 1.87 -7.77
C VAL A 8 1.57 2.86 -6.92
N SER A 9 1.97 2.43 -5.72
CA SER A 9 2.88 3.16 -4.84
C SER A 9 4.32 2.92 -5.29
N THR A 10 5.06 3.98 -5.58
CA THR A 10 6.47 3.94 -5.97
C THR A 10 7.42 4.08 -4.78
N ALA A 11 6.96 4.71 -3.69
CA ALA A 11 7.72 4.83 -2.44
C ALA A 11 6.78 5.05 -1.26
N ALA A 12 7.10 4.46 -0.09
CA ALA A 12 6.45 4.77 1.18
C ALA A 12 7.40 5.64 2.02
N HIS A 13 6.95 6.83 2.41
CA HIS A 13 7.75 7.83 3.14
C HIS A 13 7.51 7.73 4.65
N THR A 14 6.26 7.50 5.04
CA THR A 14 5.88 7.10 6.39
C THR A 14 4.76 6.09 6.32
N GLU A 15 4.75 5.18 7.28
CA GLU A 15 3.72 4.15 7.43
C GLU A 15 3.32 4.01 8.90
N GLY A 16 2.22 3.30 9.13
CA GLY A 16 1.55 3.30 10.41
C GLY A 16 2.36 2.75 11.59
N SER A 17 3.44 1.99 11.33
CA SER A 17 4.37 1.41 12.30
C SER A 17 5.17 2.47 13.08
N ARG A 18 5.40 3.64 12.50
CA ARG A 18 6.14 4.74 13.14
C ARG A 18 5.32 5.57 14.11
N TRP A 19 4.00 5.43 14.08
CA TRP A 19 3.12 6.22 14.93
C TRP A 19 3.24 5.84 16.40
N ARG A 20 3.01 6.82 17.27
CA ARG A 20 2.99 6.69 18.71
C ARG A 20 1.74 7.34 19.27
N LEU A 21 1.13 6.73 20.29
CA LEU A 21 0.00 7.31 21.04
C LEU A 21 0.42 8.51 21.91
N ASP A 22 1.72 8.85 21.94
CA ASP A 22 2.32 9.95 22.71
C ASP A 22 2.00 9.93 24.21
N ARG A 23 1.72 8.75 24.78
CA ARG A 23 1.49 8.57 26.23
C ARG A 23 2.76 8.36 27.04
N LEU A 24 3.87 8.09 26.37
CA LEU A 24 5.16 7.91 27.01
C LEU A 24 5.89 9.24 27.09
N THR A 25 6.38 9.55 28.29
CA THR A 25 7.36 10.62 28.52
C THR A 25 8.67 10.32 27.78
N GLU A 26 9.50 11.34 27.58
CA GLU A 26 10.80 11.16 26.93
C GLU A 26 11.68 10.15 27.69
N ASP A 27 11.61 10.16 29.02
CA ASP A 27 12.37 9.21 29.82
C ASP A 27 11.91 7.76 29.63
N GLN A 28 10.59 7.52 29.64
CA GLN A 28 10.03 6.21 29.33
C GLN A 28 10.37 5.76 27.91
N ARG A 29 10.42 6.68 26.94
CA ARG A 29 10.86 6.38 25.57
C ARG A 29 12.31 5.97 25.53
N ARG A 30 13.21 6.69 26.21
CA ARG A 30 14.64 6.33 26.28
C ARG A 30 14.87 4.98 26.93
N ARG A 31 14.11 4.65 27.98
CA ARG A 31 14.18 3.34 28.65
C ARG A 31 13.68 2.18 27.79
N LEU A 32 12.76 2.46 26.87
CA LEU A 32 12.21 1.49 25.91
C LEU A 32 12.88 1.55 24.53
N ALA A 33 13.79 2.51 24.31
CA ALA A 33 14.48 2.65 23.04
C ALA A 33 15.37 1.42 22.87
N PRO A 34 15.28 0.72 21.72
CA PRO A 34 16.19 -0.39 21.45
C PRO A 34 17.63 0.13 21.54
N ALA A 35 18.54 -0.69 22.07
CA ALA A 35 19.96 -0.41 22.07
C ALA A 35 20.41 -0.29 20.61
N ALA A 36 20.53 0.94 20.12
CA ALA A 36 20.82 1.37 18.75
C ALA A 36 21.08 0.22 17.74
N THR A 37 20.01 -0.39 17.24
CA THR A 37 20.11 -1.19 16.01
C THR A 37 20.30 -0.18 14.89
N ALA A 38 21.53 -0.10 14.37
CA ALA A 38 21.94 0.88 13.37
C ALA A 38 20.89 1.03 12.27
N GLY A 39 20.51 2.28 11.97
CA GLY A 39 19.47 2.67 11.01
C GLY A 39 19.79 2.34 9.55
N GLY A 40 19.99 1.06 9.25
CA GLY A 40 20.01 0.57 7.89
C GLY A 40 18.61 0.72 7.27
N ARG A 41 18.54 1.27 6.05
CA ARG A 41 17.40 0.98 5.18
C ARG A 41 17.22 -0.55 5.13
N PRO A 42 15.98 -1.07 5.03
CA PRO A 42 15.76 -2.48 4.73
C PRO A 42 16.72 -2.85 3.59
N GLN A 43 17.63 -3.79 3.83
CA GLN A 43 18.53 -4.22 2.77
C GLN A 43 17.66 -4.87 1.71
N ASP A 44 17.51 -4.18 0.58
CA ASP A 44 16.77 -4.67 -0.58
C ASP A 44 17.26 -6.09 -0.91
N GLY A 45 16.38 -7.08 -0.72
CA GLY A 45 16.53 -8.39 -1.39
C GLY A 45 17.03 -9.58 -0.57
N ARG A 46 17.21 -9.51 0.76
CA ARG A 46 17.29 -10.77 1.53
C ARG A 46 15.89 -11.33 1.75
N LEU A 47 15.44 -12.12 0.78
CA LEU A 47 14.19 -12.87 0.83
C LEU A 47 14.12 -13.66 2.15
N LEU A 48 13.01 -13.51 2.88
CA LEU A 48 12.68 -14.37 4.01
C LEU A 48 12.93 -15.82 3.60
N GLN A 49 13.76 -16.55 4.35
CA GLN A 49 13.99 -17.96 4.06
C GLN A 49 12.68 -18.73 4.28
N GLY A 50 12.51 -19.89 3.63
CA GLY A 50 11.24 -20.65 3.70
C GLY A 50 10.72 -20.88 5.12
N SER A 51 11.62 -21.16 6.07
CA SER A 51 11.28 -21.36 7.49
C SER A 51 11.21 -20.05 8.31
N ASP A 52 11.66 -18.92 7.77
CA ASP A 52 11.39 -17.61 8.39
C ASP A 52 9.92 -17.20 8.14
N LEU A 53 9.35 -17.56 6.99
CA LEU A 53 7.94 -17.29 6.69
C LEU A 53 7.00 -17.96 7.69
N GLU A 54 7.30 -19.19 8.13
CA GLU A 54 6.50 -19.88 9.15
C GLU A 54 6.56 -19.19 10.52
N LEU A 55 7.74 -18.68 10.90
CA LEU A 55 7.91 -17.87 12.12
C LEU A 55 7.13 -16.55 12.02
N VAL A 56 7.22 -15.86 10.89
CA VAL A 56 6.49 -14.61 10.64
C VAL A 56 4.98 -14.84 10.62
N GLN A 57 4.52 -15.91 9.99
CA GLN A 57 3.10 -16.28 9.96
C GLN A 57 2.59 -16.56 11.38
N ALA A 58 3.32 -17.35 12.16
CA ALA A 58 2.97 -17.62 13.55
C ALA A 58 2.92 -16.33 14.39
N LEU A 59 3.90 -15.44 14.25
CA LEU A 59 3.91 -14.15 14.94
C LEU A 59 2.83 -13.18 14.44
N SER A 60 2.38 -13.29 13.18
CA SER A 60 1.27 -12.49 12.66
C SER A 60 -0.07 -12.85 13.29
N GLU A 61 -0.20 -14.07 13.83
CA GLU A 61 -1.38 -14.52 14.56
C GLU A 61 -1.37 -14.02 16.00
N ASP A 62 -0.24 -14.23 16.68
CA ASP A 62 0.00 -13.70 18.03
C ASP A 62 1.49 -13.33 18.18
N PRO A 63 1.82 -12.02 18.16
CA PRO A 63 3.21 -11.56 18.22
C PRO A 63 3.84 -11.73 19.61
N ARG A 64 3.06 -12.13 20.63
CA ARG A 64 3.54 -12.35 22.00
C ARG A 64 3.89 -13.81 22.28
N GLN A 65 3.77 -14.70 21.29
CA GLN A 65 4.07 -16.12 21.45
C GLN A 65 5.51 -16.34 21.94
N PRO A 66 5.72 -17.17 22.96
CA PRO A 66 7.07 -17.47 23.44
C PRO A 66 7.83 -18.33 22.43
N ALA A 67 9.16 -18.20 22.41
CA ALA A 67 10.04 -18.94 21.50
C ALA A 67 9.85 -20.47 21.56
N ALA A 68 9.48 -21.02 22.73
CA ALA A 68 9.19 -22.44 22.88
C ALA A 68 7.95 -22.90 22.09
N ARG A 69 6.91 -22.07 21.98
CA ARG A 69 5.70 -22.36 21.19
C ARG A 69 6.01 -22.27 19.69
N LEU A 70 6.78 -21.25 19.29
CA LEU A 70 7.24 -21.11 17.91
C LEU A 70 8.14 -22.29 17.48
N ALA A 71 9.01 -22.76 18.37
CA ALA A 71 9.85 -23.94 18.17
C ALA A 71 9.00 -25.19 17.91
N ALA A 72 8.00 -25.44 18.76
CA ALA A 72 7.08 -26.57 18.57
C ALA A 72 6.30 -26.50 17.25
N ARG A 73 5.91 -25.29 16.81
CA ARG A 73 5.18 -25.09 15.54
C ARG A 73 6.05 -25.27 14.29
N THR A 74 7.31 -24.88 14.36
CA THR A 74 8.23 -24.85 13.18
C THR A 74 9.19 -26.04 13.13
N GLY A 75 9.20 -26.90 14.16
CA GLY A 75 10.16 -28.00 14.28
C GLY A 75 11.60 -27.55 14.60
N LEU A 76 11.81 -26.26 14.89
CA LEU A 76 13.12 -25.70 15.23
C LEU A 76 13.40 -25.82 16.74
N SER A 77 14.67 -25.77 17.14
CA SER A 77 15.02 -25.62 18.55
C SER A 77 14.72 -24.21 19.06
N PRO A 78 14.35 -24.00 20.35
CA PRO A 78 14.12 -22.68 20.91
C PRO A 78 15.29 -21.70 20.73
N THR A 79 16.52 -22.20 20.80
CA THR A 79 17.74 -21.41 20.55
C THR A 79 17.81 -20.93 19.10
N THR A 80 17.47 -21.80 18.13
CA THR A 80 17.43 -21.43 16.71
C THR A 80 16.35 -20.39 16.45
N VAL A 81 15.17 -20.52 17.08
CA VAL A 81 14.09 -19.53 16.97
C VAL A 81 14.56 -18.17 17.46
N ARG A 82 15.11 -18.07 18.68
CA ARG A 82 15.60 -16.79 19.23
C ARG A 82 16.61 -16.14 18.30
N ARG A 83 17.66 -16.88 17.91
CA ARG A 83 18.70 -16.38 16.99
C ARG A 83 18.11 -15.84 15.68
N ARG A 84 17.06 -16.48 15.14
CA ARG A 84 16.41 -16.02 13.91
C ARG A 84 15.55 -14.77 14.14
N LEU A 85 14.81 -14.71 15.22
CA LEU A 85 14.04 -13.52 15.58
C LEU A 85 14.96 -12.32 15.81
N ASP A 86 16.06 -12.51 16.54
CA ASP A 86 17.07 -11.46 16.77
C ASP A 86 17.66 -10.96 15.45
N ARG A 87 17.94 -11.86 14.51
CA ARG A 87 18.39 -11.48 13.16
C ARG A 87 17.31 -10.70 12.41
N LEU A 88 16.07 -11.19 12.38
CA LEU A 88 14.97 -10.54 11.64
C LEU A 88 14.65 -9.15 12.20
N ASP A 89 14.74 -8.98 13.51
CA ASP A 89 14.60 -7.69 14.18
C ASP A 89 15.79 -6.77 13.84
N ALA A 90 17.03 -7.28 13.93
CA ALA A 90 18.23 -6.53 13.59
C ALA A 90 18.26 -6.05 12.12
N GLU A 91 17.80 -6.90 11.21
CA GLU A 91 17.68 -6.61 9.77
C GLU A 91 16.45 -5.77 9.42
N HIS A 92 15.62 -5.38 10.41
CA HIS A 92 14.33 -4.69 10.22
C HIS A 92 13.35 -5.45 9.30
N ALA A 93 13.54 -6.76 9.14
CA ALA A 93 12.65 -7.65 8.41
C ALA A 93 11.38 -7.99 9.21
N LEU A 94 11.42 -7.80 10.53
CA LEU A 94 10.28 -7.87 11.43
C LEU A 94 10.16 -6.53 12.17
N VAL A 95 8.97 -5.93 12.13
CA VAL A 95 8.68 -4.69 12.86
C VAL A 95 7.47 -4.90 13.76
N TYR A 96 7.67 -4.72 15.06
CA TYR A 96 6.59 -4.83 16.03
C TYR A 96 5.78 -3.54 16.11
N ARG A 97 4.45 -3.69 16.06
CA ARG A 97 3.51 -2.57 16.16
C ARG A 97 2.51 -2.83 17.27
N CYS A 98 2.28 -1.83 18.11
CA CYS A 98 1.21 -1.84 19.10
C CYS A 98 0.08 -0.94 18.60
N GLU A 99 -1.09 -1.53 18.37
CA GLU A 99 -2.29 -0.82 17.97
C GLU A 99 -3.27 -0.69 19.13
N VAL A 100 -3.97 0.44 19.16
CA VAL A 100 -5.06 0.71 20.11
C VAL A 100 -6.34 0.89 19.31
N ALA A 101 -7.43 0.27 19.78
CA ALA A 101 -8.74 0.44 19.17
C ALA A 101 -9.05 1.93 19.02
N ARG A 102 -9.53 2.33 17.83
CA ARG A 102 -9.69 3.75 17.47
C ARG A 102 -10.56 4.51 18.46
N ALA A 103 -11.64 3.88 18.93
CA ALA A 103 -12.53 4.42 19.95
C ALA A 103 -11.83 4.77 21.29
N LEU A 104 -10.70 4.10 21.60
CA LEU A 104 -9.92 4.31 22.83
C LEU A 104 -8.72 5.24 22.62
N SER A 105 -8.47 5.70 21.39
CA SER A 105 -7.26 6.47 21.04
C SER A 105 -7.38 7.98 21.28
N GLY A 106 -8.56 8.48 21.65
CA GLY A 106 -8.85 9.93 21.76
C GLY A 106 -8.94 10.66 20.41
N ARG A 107 -8.86 9.93 19.28
CA ARG A 107 -9.08 10.42 17.91
C ARG A 107 -10.02 9.45 17.17
N PRO A 108 -11.32 9.43 17.53
CA PRO A 108 -12.23 8.38 17.08
C PRO A 108 -12.62 8.50 15.60
N ALA A 109 -12.50 9.68 14.98
CA ALA A 109 -12.95 9.88 13.61
C ALA A 109 -11.97 9.37 12.53
N GLY A 110 -12.56 9.18 11.35
CA GLY A 110 -12.02 8.43 10.22
C GLY A 110 -10.67 8.92 9.70
N LEU A 111 -9.98 7.99 9.04
CA LEU A 111 -8.81 8.30 8.24
C LEU A 111 -9.27 9.16 7.07
N GLY A 112 -8.87 10.42 7.05
CA GLY A 112 -8.98 11.27 5.86
C GLY A 112 -7.87 10.87 4.91
N VAL A 113 -8.22 10.31 3.76
CA VAL A 113 -7.29 10.01 2.69
C VAL A 113 -7.37 11.12 1.67
N ALA A 114 -6.30 11.88 1.51
CA ALA A 114 -6.17 12.91 0.50
C ALA A 114 -5.20 12.42 -0.58
N VAL A 115 -5.59 12.56 -1.84
CA VAL A 115 -4.67 12.35 -2.97
C VAL A 115 -4.19 13.72 -3.43
N GLY A 116 -2.88 13.94 -3.29
CA GLY A 116 -2.21 15.18 -3.64
C GLY A 116 -1.60 15.14 -5.03
N ALA A 117 -1.59 16.29 -5.70
CA ALA A 117 -0.73 16.57 -6.84
C ALA A 117 0.33 17.58 -6.44
N VAL A 118 1.60 17.24 -6.70
CA VAL A 118 2.76 18.12 -6.50
C VAL A 118 3.68 18.04 -7.72
N PRO A 119 4.48 19.08 -8.01
CA PRO A 119 5.53 18.99 -9.01
C PRO A 119 6.49 17.82 -8.71
N GLN A 120 6.76 16.97 -9.71
CA GLN A 120 7.55 15.74 -9.51
C GLN A 120 8.94 16.01 -8.92
N SER A 121 9.57 17.13 -9.32
CA SER A 121 10.87 17.57 -8.79
C SER A 121 10.86 17.93 -7.30
N ARG A 122 9.68 18.25 -6.74
CA ARG A 122 9.49 18.62 -5.34
C ARG A 122 8.90 17.49 -4.50
N ALA A 123 8.35 16.44 -5.13
CA ALA A 123 7.60 15.39 -4.46
C ALA A 123 8.35 14.71 -3.30
N PRO A 124 9.64 14.31 -3.44
CA PRO A 124 10.37 13.68 -2.33
C PRO A 124 10.51 14.59 -1.10
N HIS A 125 10.86 15.85 -1.34
CA HIS A 125 11.04 16.84 -0.27
C HIS A 125 9.72 17.19 0.44
N LEU A 126 8.61 17.33 -0.30
CA LEU A 126 7.30 17.56 0.32
C LEU A 126 6.86 16.32 1.10
N ALA A 127 7.03 15.13 0.55
CA ALA A 127 6.66 13.89 1.21
C ALA A 127 7.40 13.69 2.54
N GLU A 128 8.69 14.00 2.60
CA GLU A 128 9.47 13.98 3.84
C GLU A 128 8.91 14.94 4.90
N ARG A 129 8.66 16.20 4.51
CA ARG A 129 8.14 17.22 5.44
C ARG A 129 6.70 16.95 5.89
N ILE A 130 5.86 16.45 5.00
CA ILE A 130 4.47 16.06 5.31
C ILE A 130 4.47 14.83 6.22
N SER A 131 5.37 13.86 5.98
CA SER A 131 5.51 12.65 6.81
C SER A 131 5.89 12.94 8.26
N ALA A 132 6.46 14.11 8.55
CA ALA A 132 6.79 14.55 9.90
C ALA A 132 5.58 15.13 10.67
N LEU A 133 4.44 15.36 10.03
CA LEU A 133 3.23 15.84 10.69
C LEU A 133 2.60 14.74 11.54
N ARG A 134 2.17 15.08 12.76
CA ARG A 134 1.65 14.10 13.75
C ARG A 134 0.34 13.45 13.32
N GLU A 135 -0.44 14.15 12.51
CA GLU A 135 -1.70 13.68 11.97
C GLU A 135 -1.48 12.65 10.85
N ILE A 136 -0.35 12.72 10.12
CA ILE A 136 -0.08 11.85 8.97
C ILE A 136 0.36 10.46 9.45
N ARG A 137 -0.35 9.43 8.97
CA ARG A 137 -0.12 8.00 9.27
C ARG A 137 0.42 7.21 8.10
N LEU A 138 0.16 7.71 6.89
CA LEU A 138 0.70 7.17 5.64
C LEU A 138 1.00 8.36 4.74
N CYS A 139 2.19 8.37 4.18
CA CYS A 139 2.54 9.22 3.05
C CYS A 139 3.26 8.33 2.04
N ALA A 140 2.70 8.20 0.84
CA ALA A 140 3.27 7.40 -0.22
C ALA A 140 3.31 8.18 -1.53
N SER A 141 4.35 7.99 -2.33
CA SER A 141 4.39 8.46 -3.70
C SER A 141 3.66 7.48 -4.61
N LEU A 142 2.89 8.03 -5.56
CA LEU A 142 2.13 7.27 -6.54
C LEU A 142 2.70 7.50 -7.95
N SER A 143 2.50 6.55 -8.87
CA SER A 143 2.99 6.64 -10.25
C SER A 143 2.15 7.55 -11.17
N GLY A 144 1.01 8.06 -10.70
CA GLY A 144 0.06 8.85 -11.50
C GLY A 144 0.22 10.38 -11.34
N PRO A 145 -0.65 11.16 -11.99
CA PRO A 145 -0.63 12.64 -11.92
C PRO A 145 -0.95 13.16 -10.50
N HIS A 146 -1.76 12.41 -9.75
CA HIS A 146 -1.92 12.59 -8.32
C HIS A 146 -0.88 11.71 -7.64
N ASN A 147 0.30 12.27 -7.44
CA ASN A 147 1.54 11.57 -7.13
C ASN A 147 1.83 11.44 -5.63
N LEU A 148 0.92 11.88 -4.74
CA LEU A 148 1.00 11.63 -3.30
C LEU A 148 -0.31 11.07 -2.74
N LEU A 149 -0.19 10.03 -1.91
CA LEU A 149 -1.26 9.51 -1.07
C LEU A 149 -0.97 9.90 0.38
N LEU A 150 -1.89 10.66 0.98
CA LEU A 150 -1.79 11.08 2.38
C LEU A 150 -2.95 10.44 3.15
N ALA A 151 -2.66 9.83 4.29
CA ALA A 151 -3.69 9.32 5.17
C ALA A 151 -3.50 9.89 6.57
N ALA A 152 -4.47 10.68 7.04
CA ALA A 152 -4.40 11.46 8.28
C ALA A 152 -5.40 10.99 9.34
N TRP A 153 -4.99 10.96 10.60
CA TRP A 153 -5.85 10.69 11.75
C TRP A 153 -6.33 11.98 12.40
N LEU A 154 -7.63 12.21 12.25
CA LEU A 154 -8.33 13.39 12.76
C LEU A 154 -9.20 13.04 13.97
N ARG A 155 -9.65 14.05 14.74
CA ARG A 155 -10.51 13.82 15.90
C ARG A 155 -11.98 13.70 15.51
N SER A 156 -12.40 14.49 14.53
CA SER A 156 -13.74 14.55 13.96
C SER A 156 -13.68 14.66 12.42
N VAL A 157 -14.83 14.46 11.76
CA VAL A 157 -14.97 14.78 10.32
C VAL A 157 -14.85 16.28 10.08
N ASP A 158 -15.28 17.11 11.03
CA ASP A 158 -15.22 18.56 10.97
C ASP A 158 -13.77 19.10 10.95
N ASP A 159 -12.81 18.30 11.41
CA ASP A 159 -11.38 18.64 11.36
C ASP A 159 -10.77 18.50 9.95
N ILE A 160 -11.47 17.92 8.96
CA ILE A 160 -10.92 17.71 7.60
C ILE A 160 -10.57 19.04 6.94
N ALA A 161 -11.54 19.95 6.80
CA ALA A 161 -11.32 21.22 6.12
C ALA A 161 -10.27 22.10 6.84
N PRO A 162 -10.29 22.25 8.18
CA PRO A 162 -9.22 22.94 8.90
C PRO A 162 -7.85 22.29 8.73
N PHE A 163 -7.77 20.96 8.72
CA PHE A 163 -6.51 20.24 8.51
C PHE A 163 -5.94 20.51 7.12
N GLU A 164 -6.78 20.45 6.09
CA GLU A 164 -6.37 20.71 4.72
C GLU A 164 -5.96 22.15 4.48
N SER A 165 -6.69 23.14 5.05
CA SER A 165 -6.29 24.55 4.97
C SER A 165 -4.89 24.75 5.53
N ARG A 166 -4.62 24.22 6.73
CA ARG A 166 -3.28 24.29 7.33
C ARG A 166 -2.22 23.56 6.49
N LEU A 167 -2.61 22.47 5.83
CA LEU A 167 -1.71 21.68 5.00
C LEU A 167 -1.33 22.45 3.73
N THR A 168 -2.29 23.03 3.02
CA THR A 168 -2.05 23.79 1.77
C THR A 168 -1.43 25.16 2.05
N GLU A 169 -1.73 25.81 3.18
CA GLU A 169 -1.02 27.01 3.63
C GLU A 169 0.47 26.71 3.89
N ARG A 170 0.78 25.58 4.54
CA ARG A 170 2.16 25.16 4.84
C ARG A 170 2.91 24.63 3.63
N PHE A 171 2.19 24.04 2.68
CA PHE A 171 2.73 23.46 1.44
C PHE A 171 1.93 23.97 0.24
N PRO A 172 2.17 25.21 -0.21
CA PRO A 172 1.41 25.82 -1.30
C PRO A 172 1.52 25.08 -2.63
N GLU A 173 2.57 24.26 -2.83
CA GLU A 173 2.72 23.43 -4.02
C GLU A 173 1.85 22.16 -4.02
N LEU A 174 1.18 21.86 -2.91
CA LEU A 174 0.27 20.72 -2.78
C LEU A 174 -1.16 21.11 -3.16
N ALA A 175 -1.66 20.50 -4.23
CA ALA A 175 -3.09 20.52 -4.55
C ALA A 175 -3.76 19.24 -4.05
N VAL A 176 -4.82 19.36 -3.24
CA VAL A 176 -5.66 18.22 -2.83
C VAL A 176 -6.67 17.93 -3.93
N ALA A 177 -6.49 16.82 -4.65
CA ALA A 177 -7.30 16.47 -5.81
C ALA A 177 -8.50 15.59 -5.49
N ASP A 178 -8.40 14.74 -4.47
CA ASP A 178 -9.47 13.84 -4.06
C ASP A 178 -9.43 13.60 -2.55
N ARG A 179 -10.58 13.29 -1.96
CA ARG A 179 -10.79 13.08 -0.53
C ARG A 179 -11.64 11.84 -0.31
N THR A 180 -11.20 10.95 0.56
CA THR A 180 -11.99 9.80 0.99
C THR A 180 -11.97 9.71 2.51
N LEU A 181 -13.14 9.47 3.09
CA LEU A 181 -13.29 9.20 4.52
C LEU A 181 -13.38 7.70 4.75
N THR A 182 -12.46 7.15 5.55
CA THR A 182 -12.58 5.76 6.00
C THR A 182 -13.56 5.68 7.16
N LEU A 183 -14.77 5.19 6.90
CA LEU A 183 -15.79 4.98 7.92
C LEU A 183 -15.47 3.79 8.83
N TRP A 184 -14.96 2.71 8.24
CA TRP A 184 -14.61 1.50 8.98
C TRP A 184 -13.40 0.79 8.36
N SER A 185 -12.32 0.69 9.13
CA SER A 185 -11.16 -0.13 8.78
C SER A 185 -11.42 -1.59 9.19
N MET A 186 -12.09 -2.34 8.34
CA MET A 186 -12.42 -3.76 8.58
C MET A 186 -11.19 -4.63 8.82
N LYS A 187 -10.06 -4.29 8.20
CA LYS A 187 -8.79 -5.00 8.32
C LYS A 187 -7.65 -4.00 8.48
N LEU A 188 -6.73 -4.26 9.40
CA LEU A 188 -5.51 -3.49 9.59
C LEU A 188 -4.35 -4.41 9.95
N GLY A 189 -3.24 -4.32 9.20
CA GLY A 189 -2.00 -5.05 9.52
C GLY A 189 -2.17 -6.57 9.61
N GLY A 190 -3.05 -7.16 8.81
CA GLY A 190 -3.33 -8.59 8.90
C GLY A 190 -4.39 -8.98 9.94
N HIS A 191 -5.03 -8.04 10.64
CA HIS A 191 -6.07 -8.36 11.62
C HIS A 191 -7.43 -7.82 11.20
N LEU A 192 -8.50 -8.59 11.40
CA LEU A 192 -9.87 -8.11 11.28
C LEU A 192 -10.31 -7.37 12.53
N LEU A 193 -11.04 -6.28 12.33
CA LEU A 193 -11.50 -5.40 13.38
C LEU A 193 -13.03 -5.29 13.38
N ASP A 194 -13.62 -5.14 14.57
CA ASP A 194 -15.03 -4.77 14.71
C ASP A 194 -15.25 -3.29 14.28
N PRO A 195 -16.49 -2.81 14.16
CA PRO A 195 -16.77 -1.40 13.83
C PRO A 195 -16.17 -0.38 14.82
N GLN A 196 -15.84 -0.79 16.05
CA GLN A 196 -15.19 0.04 17.07
C GLN A 196 -13.65 -0.01 16.98
N GLY A 197 -13.11 -0.80 16.04
CA GLY A 197 -11.69 -1.00 15.82
C GLY A 197 -11.03 -1.97 16.79
N ARG A 198 -11.80 -2.79 17.52
CA ARG A 198 -11.26 -3.84 18.40
C ARG A 198 -10.88 -5.06 17.56
N HIS A 199 -9.80 -5.71 17.97
CA HIS A 199 -9.33 -6.93 17.34
C HIS A 199 -10.37 -8.05 17.45
N LEU A 200 -10.78 -8.62 16.31
CA LEU A 200 -11.63 -9.80 16.24
C LEU A 200 -10.79 -11.06 16.06
N ARG A 201 -9.95 -11.09 15.01
CA ARG A 201 -9.07 -12.22 14.71
C ARG A 201 -7.93 -11.82 13.77
N ALA A 202 -6.85 -12.57 13.80
CA ALA A 202 -5.83 -12.50 12.77
C ALA A 202 -6.33 -13.07 11.43
N VAL A 203 -5.74 -12.56 10.36
CA VAL A 203 -5.78 -13.05 8.99
C VAL A 203 -4.32 -13.40 8.66
N PRO A 204 -3.95 -14.68 8.75
CA PRO A 204 -2.56 -15.10 8.63
C PRO A 204 -1.88 -14.50 7.41
N LEU A 205 -0.66 -13.99 7.61
CA LEU A 205 0.23 -13.66 6.50
C LEU A 205 0.70 -14.97 5.88
N GLY A 206 -0.06 -15.47 4.91
CA GLY A 206 0.28 -16.65 4.13
C GLY A 206 0.85 -16.28 2.77
N ARG A 207 1.51 -17.24 2.11
CA ARG A 207 1.69 -17.16 0.67
C ARG A 207 0.31 -17.05 0.04
N TRP A 208 0.13 -16.05 -0.83
CA TRP A 208 -1.05 -15.98 -1.66
C TRP A 208 -1.03 -17.22 -2.56
N HIS A 209 -1.85 -18.21 -2.23
CA HIS A 209 -1.99 -19.43 -3.00
C HIS A 209 -3.38 -19.42 -3.62
N ASP A 210 -3.44 -19.10 -4.90
CA ASP A 210 -4.67 -19.12 -5.69
C ASP A 210 -4.40 -19.88 -6.98
N PRO A 211 -4.74 -21.18 -7.03
CA PRO A 211 -4.45 -22.04 -8.18
C PRO A 211 -4.95 -21.49 -9.50
N ARG A 212 -6.04 -20.72 -9.49
CA ARG A 212 -6.61 -20.11 -10.69
C ARG A 212 -5.73 -18.97 -11.20
N SER A 213 -5.34 -18.07 -10.31
CA SER A 213 -4.43 -16.97 -10.65
C SER A 213 -3.06 -17.49 -11.06
N GLU A 214 -2.53 -18.49 -10.34
CA GLU A 214 -1.25 -19.13 -10.65
C GLU A 214 -1.25 -19.81 -12.03
N ALA A 215 -2.31 -20.56 -12.36
CA ALA A 215 -2.45 -21.18 -13.68
C ALA A 215 -2.58 -20.12 -14.80
N ALA A 216 -3.34 -19.05 -14.56
CA ALA A 216 -3.50 -17.95 -15.51
C ALA A 216 -2.18 -17.19 -15.75
N GLU A 217 -1.41 -16.93 -14.69
CA GLU A 217 -0.08 -16.32 -14.76
C GLU A 217 0.90 -17.22 -15.52
N ALA A 218 0.96 -18.51 -15.19
CA ALA A 218 1.81 -19.47 -15.87
C ALA A 218 1.52 -19.52 -17.38
N ALA A 219 0.24 -19.59 -17.77
CA ALA A 219 -0.18 -19.56 -19.16
C ALA A 219 0.16 -18.24 -19.86
N PHE A 220 0.09 -17.10 -19.16
CA PHE A 220 0.51 -15.81 -19.69
C PHE A 220 2.03 -15.73 -19.91
N LEU A 221 2.82 -16.16 -18.93
CA LEU A 221 4.28 -16.18 -19.04
C LEU A 221 4.76 -17.13 -20.14
N ASP A 222 4.09 -18.27 -20.33
CA ASP A 222 4.38 -19.21 -21.41
C ASP A 222 4.18 -18.59 -22.80
N ARG A 223 3.09 -17.83 -22.97
CA ARG A 223 2.83 -17.05 -24.19
C ARG A 223 3.89 -15.97 -24.44
N LEU A 224 4.41 -15.33 -23.40
CA LEU A 224 5.47 -14.32 -23.54
C LEU A 224 6.83 -14.94 -23.89
N ARG A 225 7.10 -16.15 -23.39
CA ARG A 225 8.35 -16.88 -23.65
C ARG A 225 8.36 -17.54 -25.02
N THR A 226 7.18 -17.85 -25.56
CA THR A 226 7.04 -18.43 -26.90
C THR A 226 7.09 -17.29 -27.93
N PRO A 227 8.15 -17.18 -28.75
CA PRO A 227 8.15 -16.20 -29.84
C PRO A 227 6.97 -16.50 -30.76
N PRO A 228 6.31 -15.48 -31.34
CA PRO A 228 5.27 -15.73 -32.33
C PRO A 228 5.86 -16.63 -33.41
N GLY A 229 5.29 -17.82 -33.61
CA GLY A 229 5.65 -18.71 -34.71
C GLY A 229 5.56 -17.94 -36.04
N PRO A 230 6.28 -18.36 -37.08
CA PRO A 230 6.31 -17.64 -38.35
C PRO A 230 4.88 -17.40 -38.80
N ALA A 231 4.44 -16.14 -38.71
CA ALA A 231 3.10 -15.75 -39.10
C ALA A 231 2.98 -16.11 -40.57
N GLY A 232 2.18 -17.12 -40.89
CA GLY A 232 1.75 -17.36 -42.26
C GLY A 232 1.16 -16.06 -42.75
N HIS A 233 1.89 -15.37 -43.63
CA HIS A 233 1.45 -14.16 -44.29
C HIS A 233 0.19 -14.51 -45.08
N ARG A 234 -0.99 -14.42 -44.45
CA ARG A 234 -2.23 -14.22 -45.17
C ARG A 234 -2.11 -12.83 -45.79
N ARG A 235 -1.64 -12.79 -47.03
CA ARG A 235 -1.77 -11.64 -47.92
C ARG A 235 -3.23 -11.21 -47.83
N LEU A 236 -3.47 -10.02 -47.28
CA LEU A 236 -4.71 -9.32 -47.49
C LEU A 236 -4.82 -9.08 -48.99
N ASP A 237 -5.69 -9.84 -49.63
CA ASP A 237 -5.90 -9.77 -51.07
C ASP A 237 -6.52 -8.40 -51.38
N ARG A 238 -5.70 -7.52 -51.95
CA ARG A 238 -5.98 -6.09 -52.15
C ARG A 238 -6.88 -5.86 -53.38
N ARG A 239 -7.83 -6.76 -53.63
CA ARG A 239 -8.67 -6.82 -54.85
C ARG A 239 -10.17 -6.66 -54.59
N ALA A 240 -10.58 -5.86 -53.60
CA ALA A 240 -11.99 -5.56 -53.36
C ALA A 240 -12.33 -4.07 -53.15
N LEU A 241 -11.48 -3.14 -53.59
CA LEU A 241 -11.77 -1.69 -53.54
C LEU A 241 -11.26 -0.99 -54.81
N HIS A 242 -11.75 -1.40 -55.98
CA HIS A 242 -11.83 -0.51 -57.14
C HIS A 242 -12.86 -1.03 -58.14
N ARG A 243 -14.07 -0.44 -58.11
CA ARG A 243 -14.89 -0.28 -59.31
C ARG A 243 -15.21 1.22 -59.43
N PRO A 244 -14.80 1.88 -60.52
CA PRO A 244 -15.25 3.24 -60.83
C PRO A 244 -16.56 3.16 -61.60
N THR A 245 -17.49 4.08 -61.37
CA THR A 245 -18.49 4.44 -62.36
C THR A 245 -18.89 5.88 -62.10
N GLY A 246 -18.63 6.73 -63.09
CA GLY A 246 -18.64 8.18 -62.96
C GLY A 246 -19.93 8.84 -63.43
N ALA A 247 -19.78 10.16 -63.53
CA ALA A 247 -20.60 11.15 -64.25
C ALA A 247 -21.98 11.50 -63.69
N THR A 248 -22.00 12.67 -63.02
CA THR A 248 -23.11 13.64 -62.96
C THR A 248 -23.61 14.03 -64.36
N PRO A 249 -24.86 14.51 -64.48
CA PRO A 249 -25.00 15.94 -64.67
C PRO A 249 -26.11 16.63 -63.85
N ASP A 250 -25.79 17.90 -63.61
CA ASP A 250 -26.54 19.07 -63.19
C ASP A 250 -27.93 19.24 -63.85
N GLU A 251 -28.94 19.69 -63.09
CA GLU A 251 -29.98 20.61 -63.59
C GLU A 251 -30.84 21.24 -62.47
N ARG A 252 -30.61 22.55 -62.26
CA ARG A 252 -31.57 23.67 -62.12
C ARG A 252 -32.67 23.67 -61.04
N SER A 253 -32.65 24.74 -60.24
CA SER A 253 -33.75 25.34 -59.47
C SER A 253 -35.03 25.60 -60.31
N PRO A 254 -36.19 25.83 -59.68
CA PRO A 254 -36.57 27.22 -59.37
C PRO A 254 -37.35 27.46 -58.05
N SER A 255 -37.13 28.65 -57.52
CA SER A 255 -38.02 29.63 -56.86
C SER A 255 -39.31 29.18 -56.13
N HIS A 256 -39.42 29.55 -54.85
CA HIS A 256 -40.33 30.60 -54.37
C HIS A 256 -39.91 31.12 -52.99
#